data_AF-A0A8S9X038-F1
#
_entry.id   AF-A0A8S9X038-F1
#
_cell.length_a   1.000
_cell.length_b   1.000
_cell.length_c   1.000
_cell.angle_alpha   90.00
_cell.angle_beta   90.00
_cell.angle_gamma   90.00
#
_symmetry.space_group_name_H-M   'P 1'
#
loop_
_entity.id
_entity.type
_entity.pdbx_description
1 polymer ?
#
loop_
_entity_poly.entity_id
_entity_poly.type
_entity_poly.pdbx_seq_one_letter_code
_entity_poly.pdbx_strand_id
1 'polypeptide(L)'
;MQPRSIRKVNLQLLKTPTVAQSAADQMNGAVRSLQVSDIEMAWADFKAAVNDATRDNLSSVPQGKQMWMNSEILHLMEQRRLVKKNSDAYKALQVRIRSSVRHAREEWISAQCEEIELLSEMHDDFNLHKKVRDFTSIGKKNHPSVVVGEDGKMATTQEEKCRVWEKYVEELFQDARQLCDLAWIASYLTARQLSVRVNGVVSRSFVATSGVPQGSHLGFLLFNLVINGVISSLQSIKYLICADDLKLFVAIGDPSVCLLLQQNLDALSIWCDQNGTVCLPKTTTRDTLEYLNQVWTKYNDELDSLLSVGLESEQFDKKDNTII
;
A
#
# COMPACT_ATOMS: atom_id res chain seq x y z
N MET A 1 -31.78 -1.07 -23.91
CA MET A 1 -31.13 0.25 -24.11
C MET A 1 -29.95 0.32 -23.16
N GLN A 2 -28.71 0.50 -23.65
CA GLN A 2 -27.57 0.75 -22.75
C GLN A 2 -27.74 2.12 -22.08
N PRO A 3 -27.45 2.27 -20.78
CA PRO A 3 -27.53 3.56 -20.12
C PRO A 3 -26.56 4.54 -20.78
N ARG A 4 -27.07 5.70 -21.23
CA ARG A 4 -26.24 6.80 -21.74
C ARG A 4 -25.16 7.12 -20.70
N SER A 5 -23.90 7.10 -21.13
CA SER A 5 -22.75 7.49 -20.32
C SER A 5 -23.04 8.79 -19.56
N ILE A 6 -23.11 8.71 -18.23
CA ILE A 6 -23.31 9.86 -17.35
C ILE A 6 -22.12 10.79 -17.58
N ARG A 7 -22.40 12.01 -18.08
CA ARG A 7 -21.38 13.02 -18.36
C ARG A 7 -20.74 13.41 -17.02
N LYS A 8 -19.43 13.21 -16.85
CA LYS A 8 -18.72 13.61 -15.62
C LYS A 8 -18.70 15.14 -15.52
N VAL A 9 -19.32 15.68 -14.48
CA VAL A 9 -19.46 17.12 -14.22
C VAL A 9 -18.35 17.59 -13.26
N ASN A 10 -17.82 18.79 -13.48
CA ASN A 10 -16.79 19.34 -12.60
C ASN A 10 -17.39 19.92 -11.31
N LEU A 11 -17.54 19.08 -10.28
CA LEU A 11 -18.06 19.49 -8.97
C LEU A 11 -17.16 20.50 -8.22
N GLN A 12 -15.90 20.68 -8.64
CA GLN A 12 -15.01 21.68 -8.00
C GLN A 12 -15.48 23.11 -8.25
N LEU A 13 -16.28 23.36 -9.29
CA LEU A 13 -16.83 24.67 -9.56
C LEU A 13 -17.83 25.14 -8.49
N LEU A 14 -18.44 24.21 -7.73
CA LEU A 14 -19.28 24.53 -6.58
C LEU A 14 -18.49 25.04 -5.36
N LYS A 15 -17.16 25.02 -5.39
CA LYS A 15 -16.34 25.69 -4.36
C LYS A 15 -16.27 27.20 -4.59
N THR A 16 -16.63 27.67 -5.78
CA THR A 16 -16.74 29.09 -6.06
C THR A 16 -18.07 29.61 -5.49
N PRO A 17 -18.05 30.59 -4.56
CA PRO A 17 -19.26 31.02 -3.85
C PRO A 17 -20.39 31.49 -4.77
N THR A 18 -20.04 32.14 -5.88
CA THR A 18 -21.00 32.66 -6.87
C THR A 18 -21.71 31.56 -7.64
N VAL A 19 -20.98 30.50 -8.03
CA VAL A 19 -21.53 29.35 -8.75
C VAL A 19 -22.37 28.48 -7.81
N ALA A 20 -21.93 28.33 -6.56
CA ALA A 20 -22.69 27.63 -5.53
C ALA A 20 -24.04 28.30 -5.24
N GLN A 21 -24.04 29.63 -5.11
CA GLN A 21 -25.25 30.40 -4.84
C GLN A 21 -26.23 30.32 -6.01
N SER A 22 -25.75 30.52 -7.25
CA SER A 22 -26.56 30.41 -8.47
C SER A 22 -27.21 29.02 -8.62
N ALA A 23 -26.43 27.95 -8.40
CA ALA A 23 -26.95 26.59 -8.44
C ALA A 23 -27.96 26.31 -7.31
N ALA A 24 -27.71 26.83 -6.10
CA ALA A 24 -28.62 26.68 -4.97
C ALA A 24 -29.94 27.42 -5.19
N ASP A 25 -29.91 28.66 -5.73
CA ASP A 25 -31.10 29.44 -5.99
C ASP A 25 -31.97 28.80 -7.08
N GLN A 26 -31.35 28.26 -8.13
CA GLN A 26 -32.04 27.54 -9.20
C GLN A 26 -32.69 26.24 -8.69
N MET A 27 -31.98 25.48 -7.85
CA MET A 27 -32.53 24.26 -7.23
C MET A 27 -33.65 24.57 -6.23
N ASN A 28 -33.46 25.58 -5.37
CA ASN A 28 -34.46 25.98 -4.39
C ASN A 28 -35.73 26.53 -5.05
N GLY A 29 -35.58 27.27 -6.16
CA GLY A 29 -36.71 27.72 -6.98
C GLY A 29 -37.50 26.54 -7.55
N ALA A 30 -36.81 25.56 -8.12
CA ALA A 30 -37.45 24.38 -8.69
C ALA A 30 -38.14 23.51 -7.63
N VAL A 31 -37.49 23.27 -6.49
CA VAL A 31 -38.07 22.50 -5.37
C VAL A 31 -39.33 23.15 -4.82
N ARG A 32 -39.38 24.49 -4.73
CA ARG A 32 -40.58 25.22 -4.29
C ARG A 32 -41.75 25.13 -5.26
N SER A 33 -41.49 24.88 -6.55
CA SER A 33 -42.53 24.71 -7.57
C SER A 33 -43.07 23.27 -7.71
N LEU A 34 -42.47 22.28 -7.04
CA LEU A 34 -42.91 20.88 -7.14
C LEU A 34 -44.27 20.69 -6.47
N GLN A 35 -45.22 20.17 -7.24
CA GLN A 35 -46.52 19.72 -6.72
C GLN A 35 -46.43 18.23 -6.42
N VAL A 36 -46.61 17.84 -5.15
CA VAL A 36 -46.51 16.44 -4.69
C VAL A 36 -47.86 15.73 -4.84
N SER A 37 -48.44 15.77 -6.04
CA SER A 37 -49.67 15.01 -6.35
C SER A 37 -49.36 13.60 -6.83
N ASP A 38 -48.24 13.40 -7.54
CA ASP A 38 -47.73 12.11 -8.02
C ASP A 38 -46.22 12.04 -7.72
N ILE A 39 -45.80 11.00 -7.00
CA ILE A 39 -44.41 10.80 -6.55
C ILE A 39 -43.47 10.56 -7.73
N GLU A 40 -43.91 9.82 -8.75
CA GLU A 40 -43.06 9.52 -9.91
C GLU A 40 -42.88 10.76 -10.79
N MET A 41 -43.94 11.55 -10.95
CA MET A 41 -43.89 12.81 -11.68
C MET A 41 -43.06 13.86 -10.91
N ALA A 42 -43.24 13.97 -9.60
CA ALA A 42 -42.44 14.85 -8.75
C ALA A 42 -40.95 14.47 -8.76
N TRP A 43 -40.63 13.18 -8.80
CA TRP A 43 -39.25 12.70 -8.94
C TRP A 43 -38.65 13.01 -10.31
N ALA A 44 -39.45 12.85 -11.38
CA ALA A 44 -39.03 13.21 -12.73
C ALA A 44 -38.73 14.72 -12.85
N ASP A 45 -39.60 15.56 -12.29
CA ASP A 45 -39.46 17.01 -12.28
C ASP A 45 -38.27 17.47 -11.43
N PHE A 46 -38.10 16.86 -10.25
CA PHE A 46 -36.92 17.11 -9.41
C PHE A 46 -35.62 16.74 -10.13
N LYS A 47 -35.60 15.58 -10.80
CA LYS A 47 -34.44 15.12 -11.57
C LYS A 47 -34.16 16.03 -12.77
N ALA A 48 -35.19 16.54 -13.43
CA ALA A 48 -35.03 17.52 -14.52
C ALA A 48 -34.40 18.81 -13.98
N ALA A 49 -34.91 19.35 -12.87
CA ALA A 49 -34.40 20.54 -12.22
C ALA A 49 -32.92 20.41 -11.80
N VAL A 50 -32.54 19.26 -11.23
CA VAL A 50 -31.14 19.00 -10.86
C VAL A 50 -30.25 18.97 -12.11
N ASN A 51 -30.71 18.35 -13.21
CA ASN A 51 -29.94 18.29 -14.46
C ASN A 51 -29.79 19.64 -15.15
N ASP A 52 -30.81 20.50 -15.09
CA ASP A 52 -30.75 21.84 -15.69
C ASP A 52 -29.86 22.78 -14.86
N ALA A 53 -29.99 22.78 -13.53
CA ALA A 53 -29.08 23.51 -12.65
C ALA A 53 -27.62 23.07 -12.81
N THR A 54 -27.40 21.77 -13.03
CA THR A 54 -26.07 21.22 -13.32
C THR A 54 -25.56 21.68 -14.69
N ARG A 55 -26.41 21.74 -15.72
CA ARG A 55 -26.02 22.15 -17.08
C ARG A 55 -25.65 23.63 -17.16
N ASP A 56 -26.41 24.47 -16.47
CA ASP A 56 -26.27 25.93 -16.56
C ASP A 56 -25.09 26.45 -15.74
N ASN A 57 -24.75 25.77 -14.64
CA ASN A 57 -23.73 26.25 -13.70
C ASN A 57 -22.41 25.46 -13.74
N LEU A 58 -22.42 24.20 -14.23
CA LEU A 58 -21.24 23.33 -14.16
C LEU A 58 -20.79 22.89 -15.55
N SER A 59 -19.54 23.21 -15.90
CA SER A 59 -18.93 22.74 -17.14
C SER A 59 -18.53 21.26 -17.06
N SER A 60 -18.57 20.57 -18.21
CA SER A 60 -18.13 19.18 -18.28
C SER A 60 -16.62 19.09 -18.12
N VAL A 61 -16.13 18.10 -17.36
CA VAL A 61 -14.70 17.83 -17.28
C VAL A 61 -14.21 17.43 -18.69
N PRO A 62 -13.15 18.07 -19.24
CA PRO A 62 -12.50 17.59 -20.45
C PRO A 62 -12.10 16.13 -20.21
N GLN A 63 -12.65 15.20 -20.99
CA GLN A 63 -12.13 13.82 -20.96
C GLN A 63 -10.68 13.91 -21.40
N GLY A 64 -9.74 13.51 -20.54
CA GLY A 64 -8.33 13.47 -20.87
C GLY A 64 -8.14 12.79 -22.22
N LYS A 65 -7.41 13.43 -23.14
CA LYS A 65 -7.08 12.85 -24.44
C LYS A 65 -6.52 11.46 -24.18
N GLN A 66 -7.13 10.42 -24.77
CA GLN A 66 -6.60 9.06 -24.70
C GLN A 66 -5.24 9.06 -25.40
N MET A 67 -4.15 9.05 -24.63
CA MET A 67 -2.80 9.28 -25.15
C MET A 67 -2.29 8.15 -26.05
N TRP A 68 -2.93 6.98 -25.98
CA TRP A 68 -2.69 5.81 -26.84
C TRP A 68 -3.44 5.85 -28.18
N MET A 69 -4.27 6.88 -28.44
CA MET A 69 -5.08 6.95 -29.65
C MET A 69 -4.25 7.41 -30.85
N ASN A 70 -3.90 6.47 -31.74
CA ASN A 70 -3.15 6.76 -32.96
C ASN A 70 -4.06 7.14 -34.15
N SER A 71 -3.47 7.79 -35.17
CA SER A 71 -4.19 8.25 -36.38
C SER A 71 -4.81 7.10 -37.18
N GLU A 72 -4.23 5.90 -37.08
CA GLU A 72 -4.73 4.69 -37.74
C GLU A 72 -6.07 4.22 -37.14
N ILE A 73 -6.20 4.19 -35.80
CA ILE A 73 -7.45 3.86 -35.10
C ILE A 73 -8.53 4.88 -35.45
N LEU A 74 -8.19 6.18 -35.49
CA LEU A 74 -9.12 7.23 -35.89
C LEU A 74 -9.61 7.04 -37.33
N HIS A 75 -8.71 6.67 -38.24
CA HIS A 75 -9.07 6.38 -39.63
C HIS A 75 -9.97 5.15 -39.74
N LEU A 76 -9.66 4.06 -39.03
CA LEU A 76 -10.50 2.86 -39.00
C LEU A 76 -11.88 3.12 -38.41
N MET A 77 -11.96 3.98 -37.38
CA MET A 77 -13.24 4.40 -36.79
C MET A 77 -14.07 5.25 -37.76
N GLU A 78 -13.43 6.09 -38.58
CA GLU A 78 -14.09 6.87 -39.62
C GLU A 78 -14.59 5.97 -40.77
N GLN A 79 -13.78 5.01 -41.21
CA GLN A 79 -14.22 4.00 -42.18
C GLN A 79 -15.41 3.19 -41.67
N ARG A 80 -15.44 2.85 -40.37
CA ARG A 80 -16.60 2.19 -39.75
C ARG A 80 -17.87 3.06 -39.81
N ARG A 81 -17.76 4.39 -39.76
CA ARG A 81 -18.92 5.29 -39.86
C ARG A 81 -19.56 5.23 -41.25
N LEU A 82 -18.75 5.05 -42.30
CA LEU A 82 -19.20 4.96 -43.69
C LEU A 82 -19.89 3.62 -44.01
N VAL A 83 -19.53 2.54 -43.31
CA VAL A 83 -19.95 1.17 -43.63
C VAL A 83 -21.11 0.67 -42.74
N LYS A 84 -21.81 1.57 -42.03
CA LYS A 84 -22.92 1.21 -41.10
C LYS A 84 -24.04 0.34 -41.70
N LYS A 85 -24.24 0.37 -43.03
CA LYS A 85 -25.30 -0.39 -43.72
C LYS A 85 -24.88 -1.82 -44.11
N ASN A 86 -23.58 -2.14 -44.15
CA ASN A 86 -23.09 -3.47 -44.53
C ASN A 86 -22.62 -4.24 -43.29
N SER A 87 -23.37 -5.29 -42.93
CA SER A 87 -23.18 -6.06 -41.69
C SER A 87 -21.80 -6.73 -41.59
N ASP A 88 -21.31 -7.33 -42.68
CA ASP A 88 -20.09 -8.14 -42.64
C ASP A 88 -18.83 -7.26 -42.68
N ALA A 89 -18.83 -6.22 -43.52
CA ALA A 89 -17.74 -5.24 -43.56
C ALA A 89 -17.67 -4.42 -42.25
N TYR A 90 -18.80 -4.14 -41.60
CA TYR A 90 -18.83 -3.51 -40.27
C TYR A 90 -18.20 -4.39 -39.19
N LYS A 91 -18.51 -5.70 -39.17
CA LYS A 91 -17.92 -6.64 -38.22
C LYS A 91 -16.41 -6.79 -38.42
N ALA A 92 -15.95 -6.91 -39.66
CA ALA A 92 -14.53 -7.00 -39.99
C ALA A 92 -13.75 -5.76 -39.52
N LEU A 93 -14.28 -4.56 -39.78
CA LEU A 93 -13.69 -3.30 -39.29
C LEU A 93 -13.71 -3.21 -37.76
N GLN A 94 -14.77 -3.69 -37.10
CA GLN A 94 -14.86 -3.68 -35.64
C GLN A 94 -13.82 -4.59 -34.97
N VAL A 95 -13.54 -5.76 -35.55
CA VAL A 95 -12.46 -6.65 -35.08
C VAL A 95 -11.11 -5.98 -35.24
N ARG A 96 -10.87 -5.37 -36.41
CA ARG A 96 -9.61 -4.66 -36.70
C ARG A 96 -9.39 -3.47 -35.74
N ILE A 97 -10.41 -2.65 -35.50
CA ILE A 97 -10.35 -1.54 -34.54
C ILE A 97 -10.02 -2.06 -33.14
N ARG A 98 -10.68 -3.13 -32.68
CA ARG A 98 -10.39 -3.70 -31.35
C ARG A 98 -8.96 -4.21 -31.24
N SER A 99 -8.45 -4.83 -32.31
CA SER A 99 -7.07 -5.30 -32.37
C SER A 99 -6.08 -4.14 -32.31
N SER A 100 -6.25 -3.13 -33.16
CA SER A 100 -5.39 -1.94 -33.18
C SER A 100 -5.44 -1.16 -31.86
N VAL A 101 -6.62 -1.02 -31.24
CA VAL A 101 -6.77 -0.40 -29.92
C VAL A 101 -6.05 -1.19 -28.83
N ARG A 102 -6.12 -2.53 -28.87
CA ARG A 102 -5.39 -3.37 -27.91
C ARG A 102 -3.88 -3.15 -28.07
N HIS A 103 -3.39 -3.22 -29.30
CA HIS A 103 -1.97 -3.10 -29.59
C HIS A 103 -1.42 -1.71 -29.21
N ALA A 104 -2.08 -0.64 -29.62
CA ALA A 104 -1.67 0.72 -29.25
C ALA A 104 -1.70 0.97 -27.74
N ARG A 105 -2.61 0.30 -27.01
CA ARG A 105 -2.65 0.35 -25.55
C ARG A 105 -1.50 -0.44 -24.91
N GLU A 106 -1.18 -1.62 -25.44
CA GLU A 106 -0.05 -2.44 -24.99
C GLU A 106 1.28 -1.71 -25.22
N GLU A 107 1.52 -1.18 -26.41
CA GLU A 107 2.72 -0.39 -26.73
C GLU A 107 2.88 0.82 -25.81
N TRP A 108 1.78 1.57 -25.58
CA TRP A 108 1.82 2.70 -24.66
C TRP A 108 2.12 2.28 -23.22
N ILE A 109 1.54 1.17 -22.73
CA ILE A 109 1.84 0.64 -21.40
C ILE A 109 3.30 0.21 -21.30
N SER A 110 3.82 -0.53 -22.30
CA SER A 110 5.21 -0.97 -22.33
C SER A 110 6.18 0.21 -22.29
N ALA A 111 5.95 1.25 -23.09
CA ALA A 111 6.78 2.46 -23.06
C ALA A 111 6.76 3.18 -21.70
N GLN A 112 5.63 3.16 -20.99
CA GLN A 112 5.56 3.70 -19.63
C GLN A 112 6.31 2.83 -18.61
N CYS A 113 6.32 1.51 -18.77
CA CYS A 113 7.11 0.60 -17.93
C CYS A 113 8.61 0.81 -18.16
N GLU A 114 9.06 0.90 -19.41
CA GLU A 114 10.46 1.19 -19.75
C GLU A 114 10.94 2.52 -19.13
N GLU A 115 10.11 3.56 -19.16
CA GLU A 115 10.42 4.85 -18.54
C GLU A 115 10.54 4.75 -17.01
N ILE A 116 9.71 3.93 -16.36
CA ILE A 116 9.78 3.68 -14.91
C ILE A 116 11.06 2.90 -14.56
N GLU A 117 11.44 1.91 -15.37
CA GLU A 117 12.68 1.13 -15.19
C GLU A 117 13.92 2.04 -15.30
N LEU A 118 13.97 2.91 -16.31
CA LEU A 118 15.04 3.90 -16.45
C LEU A 118 15.14 4.85 -15.25
N LEU A 119 14.00 5.33 -14.73
CA LEU A 119 13.98 6.17 -13.53
C LEU A 119 14.48 5.41 -12.28
N SER A 120 14.23 4.09 -12.22
CA SER A 120 14.75 3.23 -11.16
C SER A 120 16.27 3.04 -11.26
N GLU A 121 16.80 2.88 -12.47
CA GLU A 121 18.25 2.79 -12.72
C GLU A 121 18.97 4.10 -12.39
N MET A 122 18.30 5.23 -12.59
CA MET A 122 18.82 6.56 -12.26
C MET A 122 18.69 6.94 -10.77
N HIS A 123 18.13 6.06 -9.92
CA HIS A 123 17.81 6.33 -8.51
C HIS A 123 16.99 7.62 -8.28
N ASP A 124 16.16 8.01 -9.26
CA ASP A 124 15.26 9.16 -9.13
C ASP A 124 13.89 8.69 -8.60
N ASP A 125 13.89 8.32 -7.33
CA ASP A 125 12.72 7.80 -6.62
C ASP A 125 11.53 8.76 -6.68
N PHE A 126 11.79 10.07 -6.70
CA PHE A 126 10.74 11.08 -6.74
C PHE A 126 9.96 11.03 -8.06
N ASN A 127 10.66 11.05 -9.20
CA ASN A 127 10.03 10.99 -10.50
C ASN A 127 9.46 9.61 -10.81
N LEU A 128 10.11 8.53 -10.35
CA LEU A 128 9.58 7.16 -10.40
C LEU A 128 8.22 7.07 -9.68
N HIS A 129 8.15 7.53 -8.42
CA HIS A 129 6.91 7.52 -7.65
C HIS A 129 5.83 8.47 -8.19
N LYS A 130 6.22 9.55 -8.87
CA LYS A 130 5.29 10.43 -9.58
C LYS A 130 4.70 9.71 -10.80
N LYS A 131 5.55 9.08 -11.62
CA LYS A 131 5.13 8.37 -12.83
C LYS A 131 4.25 7.15 -12.54
N VAL A 132 4.61 6.34 -11.55
CA VAL A 132 3.81 5.19 -11.08
C VAL A 132 2.42 5.65 -10.59
N ARG A 133 2.35 6.80 -9.92
CA ARG A 133 1.10 7.37 -9.41
C ARG A 133 0.19 7.87 -10.52
N ASP A 134 0.77 8.57 -11.51
CA ASP A 134 0.04 9.06 -12.68
C ASP A 134 -0.46 7.89 -13.55
N PHE A 135 0.34 6.83 -13.68
CA PHE A 135 0.02 5.64 -14.45
C PHE A 135 -1.09 4.78 -13.80
N THR A 136 -0.99 4.53 -12.49
CA THR A 136 -1.93 3.62 -11.81
C THR A 136 -3.31 4.23 -11.55
N SER A 137 -3.48 5.56 -11.67
CA SER A 137 -4.75 6.25 -11.38
C SER A 137 -5.37 5.89 -10.03
N ILE A 138 -4.60 5.31 -9.11
CA ILE A 138 -4.99 5.14 -7.72
C ILE A 138 -4.70 6.50 -7.09
N GLY A 139 -5.57 7.47 -7.38
CA GLY A 139 -5.71 8.61 -6.50
C GLY A 139 -5.90 8.03 -5.12
N LYS A 140 -4.99 8.35 -4.18
CA LYS A 140 -5.16 7.97 -2.78
C LYS A 140 -6.60 8.32 -2.45
N LYS A 141 -7.45 7.30 -2.23
CA LYS A 141 -8.62 7.52 -1.39
C LYS A 141 -8.00 7.84 -0.05
N ASN A 142 -7.74 9.12 0.18
CA ASN A 142 -7.64 9.64 1.52
C ASN A 142 -9.02 9.37 2.11
N HIS A 143 -9.24 8.15 2.60
CA HIS A 143 -9.98 8.04 3.83
C HIS A 143 -9.05 8.73 4.81
N PRO A 144 -9.34 9.96 5.24
CA PRO A 144 -8.64 10.45 6.39
C PRO A 144 -8.91 9.38 7.46
N SER A 145 -7.86 8.77 7.99
CA SER A 145 -7.93 8.01 9.24
C SER A 145 -8.23 9.04 10.34
N VAL A 146 -9.46 9.55 10.32
CA VAL A 146 -10.01 10.42 11.35
C VAL A 146 -10.34 9.46 12.47
N VAL A 147 -9.39 9.36 13.38
CA VAL A 147 -9.62 8.74 14.68
C VAL A 147 -10.48 9.74 15.45
N VAL A 148 -11.72 9.36 15.73
CA VAL A 148 -12.68 10.19 16.46
C VAL A 148 -12.72 9.65 17.88
N GLY A 149 -12.49 10.51 18.87
CA GLY A 149 -12.65 10.15 20.28
C GLY A 149 -14.13 9.96 20.66
N GLU A 150 -14.40 9.42 21.84
CA GLU A 150 -15.77 9.21 22.34
C GLU A 150 -16.60 10.49 22.45
N ASP A 151 -15.95 11.64 22.62
CA ASP A 151 -16.59 12.96 22.67
C ASP A 151 -16.96 13.50 21.27
N GLY A 152 -16.79 12.69 20.23
CA GLY A 152 -17.06 13.04 18.84
C GLY A 152 -16.03 14.01 18.25
N LYS A 153 -14.94 14.31 18.96
CA LYS A 153 -13.89 15.20 18.47
C LYS A 153 -12.87 14.44 17.66
N MET A 154 -12.40 15.09 16.60
CA MET A 154 -11.40 14.55 15.69
C MET A 154 -10.02 14.68 16.34
N ALA A 155 -9.31 13.57 16.47
CA ALA A 155 -7.91 13.56 16.86
C ALA A 155 -7.06 14.08 15.69
N THR A 156 -6.59 15.32 15.80
CA THR A 156 -5.85 16.00 14.74
C THR A 156 -4.35 15.86 14.92
N THR A 157 -3.88 15.75 16.17
CA THR A 157 -2.47 15.56 16.50
C THR A 157 -2.12 14.09 16.63
N GLN A 158 -0.83 13.76 16.51
CA GLN A 158 -0.36 12.39 16.64
C GLN A 158 -0.53 11.87 18.08
N GLU A 159 -0.34 12.73 19.07
CA GLU A 159 -0.54 12.44 20.50
C GLU A 159 -2.01 12.12 20.82
N GLU A 160 -2.96 12.89 20.27
CA GLU A 160 -4.40 12.62 20.41
C GLU A 160 -4.77 11.28 19.77
N LYS A 161 -4.23 10.97 18.59
CA LYS A 161 -4.47 9.70 17.92
C LYS A 161 -3.95 8.53 18.75
N CYS A 162 -2.72 8.63 19.24
CA CYS A 162 -2.14 7.61 20.13
C CYS A 162 -3.02 7.40 21.36
N ARG A 163 -3.50 8.47 21.99
CA ARG A 163 -4.35 8.38 23.19
C ARG A 163 -5.72 7.75 22.92
N VAL A 164 -6.37 8.08 21.80
CA VAL A 164 -7.66 7.46 21.44
C VAL A 164 -7.46 5.97 21.14
N TRP A 165 -6.39 5.62 20.43
CA TRP A 165 -6.04 4.21 20.18
C TRP A 165 -5.69 3.45 21.45
N GLU A 166 -4.92 4.05 22.36
CA GLU A 166 -4.57 3.49 23.66
C GLU A 166 -5.83 3.15 24.45
N LYS A 167 -6.76 4.10 24.60
CA LYS A 167 -8.03 3.88 25.28
C LYS A 167 -8.90 2.82 24.59
N TYR A 168 -9.00 2.86 23.26
CA TYR A 168 -9.75 1.86 22.50
C TYR A 168 -9.19 0.45 22.68
N VAL A 169 -7.86 0.30 22.68
CA VAL A 169 -7.17 -0.96 22.92
C VAL A 169 -7.39 -1.40 24.37
N GLU A 170 -7.25 -0.51 25.35
CA GLU A 170 -7.54 -0.83 26.76
C GLU A 170 -8.96 -1.33 26.97
N GLU A 171 -9.97 -0.72 26.33
CA GLU A 171 -11.37 -1.19 26.41
C GLU A 171 -11.59 -2.50 25.66
N LEU A 172 -11.01 -2.64 24.46
CA LEU A 172 -11.17 -3.83 23.63
C LEU A 172 -10.50 -5.06 24.25
N PHE A 173 -9.39 -4.85 24.96
CA PHE A 173 -8.59 -5.90 25.59
C PHE A 173 -8.71 -5.90 27.13
N GLN A 174 -9.61 -5.11 27.71
CA GLN A 174 -9.94 -5.20 29.14
C GLN A 174 -10.60 -6.56 29.39
N ASP A 175 -9.84 -7.47 29.97
CA ASP A 175 -10.26 -8.84 30.14
C ASP A 175 -10.30 -9.22 31.62
N ALA A 176 -11.52 -9.38 32.15
CA ALA A 176 -11.78 -9.82 33.51
C ALA A 176 -11.93 -11.35 33.65
N ARG A 177 -11.63 -12.10 32.57
CA ARG A 177 -11.77 -13.57 32.53
C ARG A 177 -10.70 -14.28 33.37
N GLN A 178 -11.08 -15.39 34.00
CA GLN A 178 -10.16 -16.23 34.78
C GLN A 178 -9.25 -17.03 33.85
N LEU A 179 -8.04 -17.41 34.33
CA LEU A 179 -7.05 -18.22 33.60
C LEU A 179 -7.61 -19.52 32.99
N CYS A 180 -8.72 -20.06 33.51
CA CYS A 180 -9.40 -21.23 32.95
C CYS A 180 -9.94 -21.01 31.53
N ASP A 181 -10.22 -19.76 31.13
CA ASP A 181 -10.69 -19.41 29.80
C ASP A 181 -9.58 -19.46 28.73
N LEU A 182 -8.35 -19.86 29.08
CA LEU A 182 -7.26 -20.12 28.12
C LEU A 182 -7.18 -21.59 27.69
N ALA A 183 -7.97 -22.48 28.31
CA ALA A 183 -7.94 -23.91 28.01
C ALA A 183 -8.27 -24.22 26.54
N TRP A 184 -9.12 -23.42 25.90
CA TRP A 184 -9.44 -23.56 24.49
C TRP A 184 -8.28 -23.14 23.57
N ILE A 185 -7.42 -22.18 23.99
CA ILE A 185 -6.19 -21.81 23.26
C ILE A 185 -5.19 -22.96 23.35
N ALA A 186 -5.03 -23.57 24.54
CA ALA A 186 -4.19 -24.75 24.69
C ALA A 186 -4.68 -25.91 23.80
N SER A 187 -6.00 -26.15 23.76
CA SER A 187 -6.61 -27.12 22.84
C SER A 187 -6.37 -26.76 21.36
N TYR A 188 -6.42 -25.47 21.00
CA TYR A 188 -6.15 -24.99 19.65
C TYR A 188 -4.69 -25.24 19.22
N LEU A 189 -3.74 -25.13 20.14
CA LEU A 189 -2.31 -25.30 19.86
C LEU A 189 -1.85 -26.76 19.93
N THR A 190 -2.53 -27.63 20.67
CA THR A 190 -2.09 -29.01 20.96
C THR A 190 -2.87 -30.08 20.20
N ALA A 191 -2.25 -31.26 20.02
CA ALA A 191 -2.87 -32.49 19.51
C ALA A 191 -3.63 -32.36 18.16
N ARG A 192 -3.29 -31.37 17.33
CA ARG A 192 -3.94 -31.18 16.03
C ARG A 192 -3.52 -32.25 15.03
N GLN A 193 -4.51 -32.86 14.41
CA GLN A 193 -4.31 -33.82 13.33
C GLN A 193 -4.47 -33.14 11.97
N LEU A 194 -3.47 -33.30 11.11
CA LEU A 194 -3.43 -32.75 9.75
C LEU A 194 -3.35 -33.88 8.73
N SER A 195 -4.00 -33.69 7.59
CA SER A 195 -3.90 -34.57 6.42
C SER A 195 -3.89 -33.72 5.15
N VAL A 196 -3.09 -34.12 4.17
CA VAL A 196 -2.97 -33.40 2.90
C VAL A 196 -3.81 -34.10 1.83
N ARG A 197 -4.58 -33.33 1.05
CA ARG A 197 -5.31 -33.84 -0.11
C ARG A 197 -4.67 -33.31 -1.39
N VAL A 198 -4.25 -34.21 -2.29
CA VAL A 198 -3.73 -33.85 -3.62
C VAL A 198 -4.47 -34.69 -4.66
N ASN A 199 -5.05 -34.04 -5.67
CA ASN A 199 -5.77 -34.70 -6.77
C ASN A 199 -6.82 -35.74 -6.30
N GLY A 200 -7.53 -35.43 -5.21
CA GLY A 200 -8.57 -36.30 -4.64
C GLY A 200 -8.06 -37.42 -3.71
N VAL A 201 -6.75 -37.63 -3.62
CA VAL A 201 -6.13 -38.61 -2.70
C VAL A 201 -5.76 -37.91 -1.39
N VAL A 202 -6.11 -38.52 -0.25
CA VAL A 202 -5.83 -37.99 1.09
C VAL A 202 -4.69 -38.76 1.74
N SER A 203 -3.72 -38.06 2.32
CA SER A 203 -2.62 -38.67 3.06
C SER A 203 -3.10 -39.32 4.36
N ARG A 204 -2.25 -40.15 4.96
CA ARG A 204 -2.40 -40.50 6.38
C ARG A 204 -2.43 -39.23 7.24
N SER A 205 -3.20 -39.27 8.31
CA SER A 205 -3.21 -38.21 9.31
C SER A 205 -1.87 -38.18 10.06
N PHE A 206 -1.37 -36.98 10.38
CA PHE A 206 -0.22 -36.79 11.27
C PHE A 206 -0.53 -35.73 12.31
N VAL A 207 0.10 -35.85 13.49
CA VAL A 207 -0.06 -34.86 14.56
C VAL A 207 0.93 -33.73 14.31
N ALA A 208 0.42 -32.51 14.19
CA ALA A 208 1.25 -31.31 14.13
C ALA A 208 1.78 -30.99 15.52
N THR A 209 3.10 -31.06 15.68
CA THR A 209 3.79 -30.79 16.95
C THR A 209 4.06 -29.29 17.16
N SER A 210 3.95 -28.46 16.12
CA SER A 210 4.20 -27.02 16.18
C SER A 210 3.43 -26.23 15.11
N GLY A 211 3.48 -24.91 15.21
CA GLY A 211 2.87 -23.96 14.28
C GLY A 211 1.39 -23.73 14.51
N VAL A 212 0.77 -22.88 13.70
CA VAL A 212 -0.68 -22.60 13.68
C VAL A 212 -1.22 -22.83 12.26
N PRO A 213 -2.50 -23.13 12.06
CA PRO A 213 -3.06 -23.30 10.72
C PRO A 213 -2.87 -22.02 9.90
N GLN A 214 -2.24 -22.13 8.74
CA GLN A 214 -2.10 -21.01 7.81
C GLN A 214 -3.49 -20.58 7.32
N GLY A 215 -3.77 -19.26 7.35
CA GLY A 215 -5.09 -18.71 7.02
C GLY A 215 -6.06 -18.63 8.20
N SER A 216 -5.65 -19.01 9.41
CA SER A 216 -6.45 -18.77 10.61
C SER A 216 -6.27 -17.36 11.17
N HIS A 217 -7.37 -16.69 11.51
CA HIS A 217 -7.34 -15.38 12.17
C HIS A 217 -6.66 -15.45 13.55
N LEU A 218 -6.92 -16.52 14.30
CA LEU A 218 -6.32 -16.72 15.62
C LEU A 218 -4.83 -17.03 15.54
N GLY A 219 -4.40 -17.84 14.58
CA GLY A 219 -2.98 -18.12 14.37
C GLY A 219 -2.18 -16.85 14.08
N PHE A 220 -2.74 -15.95 13.28
CA PHE A 220 -2.13 -14.63 13.04
C PHE A 220 -2.01 -13.78 14.31
N LEU A 221 -3.06 -13.75 15.14
CA LEU A 221 -3.02 -13.02 16.42
C LEU A 221 -1.95 -13.60 17.37
N LEU A 222 -1.94 -14.92 17.55
CA LEU A 222 -0.98 -15.61 18.42
C LEU A 222 0.46 -15.42 17.92
N PHE A 223 0.68 -15.45 16.61
CA PHE A 223 1.98 -15.18 16.03
C PHE A 223 2.46 -13.75 16.32
N ASN A 224 1.59 -12.74 16.16
CA ASN A 224 1.94 -11.35 16.47
C ASN A 224 2.28 -11.15 17.95
N LEU A 225 1.59 -11.84 18.86
CA LEU A 225 1.92 -11.81 20.29
C LEU A 225 3.31 -12.38 20.58
N VAL A 226 3.65 -13.51 19.95
CA VAL A 226 4.98 -14.12 20.09
C VAL A 226 6.06 -13.22 19.49
N ILE A 227 5.90 -12.77 18.23
CA ILE A 227 6.94 -12.01 17.54
C ILE A 227 7.19 -10.64 18.17
N ASN A 228 6.17 -10.00 18.76
CA ASN A 228 6.36 -8.75 19.49
C ASN A 228 7.31 -8.90 20.69
N GLY A 229 7.45 -10.10 21.25
CA GLY A 229 8.43 -10.39 22.30
C GLY A 229 9.88 -10.25 21.86
N VAL A 230 10.17 -10.31 20.55
CA VAL A 230 11.54 -10.15 20.02
C VAL A 230 12.07 -8.74 20.23
N ILE A 231 11.19 -7.75 20.33
CA ILE A 231 11.59 -6.36 20.50
C ILE A 231 12.31 -6.19 21.85
N SER A 232 11.91 -6.94 22.87
CA SER A 232 12.52 -6.91 24.20
C SER A 232 13.95 -7.46 24.23
N SER A 233 14.38 -8.24 23.24
CA SER A 233 15.77 -8.71 23.14
C SER A 233 16.69 -7.74 22.40
N LEU A 234 16.15 -6.75 21.68
CA LEU A 234 16.94 -5.78 20.91
C LEU A 234 17.36 -4.59 21.77
N GLN A 235 18.60 -4.11 21.58
CA GLN A 235 19.20 -3.01 22.34
C GLN A 235 19.68 -1.90 21.43
N SER A 236 19.19 -0.68 21.68
CA SER A 236 19.70 0.58 21.11
C SER A 236 19.90 0.59 19.59
N ILE A 237 19.10 -0.19 18.86
CA ILE A 237 19.15 -0.31 17.40
C ILE A 237 17.81 0.10 16.78
N LYS A 238 17.84 0.71 15.59
CA LYS A 238 16.61 1.00 14.85
C LYS A 238 16.14 -0.28 14.17
N TYR A 239 14.83 -0.53 14.21
CA TYR A 239 14.26 -1.72 13.60
C TYR A 239 12.91 -1.43 12.93
N LEU A 240 12.53 -2.30 12.00
CA LEU A 240 11.19 -2.39 11.42
C LEU A 240 10.73 -3.83 11.51
N ILE A 241 9.54 -4.04 12.04
CA ILE A 241 8.91 -5.36 12.13
C ILE A 241 7.61 -5.37 11.32
N CYS A 242 7.43 -6.37 10.48
CA CYS A 242 6.23 -6.59 9.70
C CYS A 242 5.97 -8.08 9.55
N ALA A 243 4.99 -8.61 10.29
CA ALA A 243 4.74 -10.05 10.37
C ALA A 243 6.03 -10.82 10.72
N ASP A 244 6.52 -11.71 9.86
CA ASP A 244 7.76 -12.48 10.02
C ASP A 244 9.03 -11.73 9.59
N ASP A 245 8.90 -10.57 8.94
CA ASP A 245 10.05 -9.78 8.48
C ASP A 245 10.51 -8.78 9.55
N LEU A 246 11.70 -9.02 10.10
CA LEU A 246 12.44 -8.10 10.95
C LEU A 246 13.62 -7.50 10.17
N LYS A 247 13.71 -6.17 10.16
CA LYS A 247 14.84 -5.42 9.59
C LYS A 247 15.50 -4.61 10.68
N LEU A 248 16.82 -4.73 10.80
CA LEU A 248 17.66 -3.90 11.68
C LEU A 248 18.39 -2.87 10.82
N PHE A 249 18.41 -1.63 11.27
CA PHE A 249 19.05 -0.52 10.56
C PHE A 249 20.08 0.13 11.46
N VAL A 250 21.27 0.35 10.91
CA VAL A 250 22.34 1.05 11.61
C VAL A 250 23.20 1.83 10.63
N ALA A 251 23.56 3.06 10.98
CA ALA A 251 24.50 3.85 10.20
C ALA A 251 25.91 3.52 10.67
N ILE A 252 26.75 2.99 9.78
CA ILE A 252 28.12 2.63 10.11
C ILE A 252 28.96 3.90 10.11
N GLY A 253 29.19 4.45 11.31
CA GLY A 253 30.06 5.62 11.52
C GLY A 253 31.36 5.29 12.26
N ASP A 254 31.39 4.17 13.00
CA ASP A 254 32.53 3.74 13.79
C ASP A 254 32.48 2.21 14.05
N PRO A 255 33.62 1.57 14.42
CA PRO A 255 33.66 0.12 14.65
C PRO A 255 32.80 -0.38 15.83
N SER A 256 32.46 0.46 16.80
CA SER A 256 31.61 0.06 17.93
C SER A 256 30.16 -0.21 17.49
N VAL A 257 29.73 0.40 16.39
CA VAL A 257 28.44 0.12 15.74
C VAL A 257 28.36 -1.31 15.22
N CYS A 258 29.47 -1.85 14.69
CA CYS A 258 29.55 -3.23 14.22
C CYS A 258 29.38 -4.21 15.39
N LEU A 259 30.01 -3.90 16.55
CA LEU A 259 29.85 -4.68 17.77
C LEU A 259 28.40 -4.64 18.28
N LEU A 260 27.76 -3.46 18.26
CA LEU A 260 26.35 -3.31 18.64
C LEU A 260 25.42 -4.14 17.74
N LEU A 261 25.67 -4.14 16.43
CA LEU A 261 24.89 -4.94 15.47
C LEU A 261 25.06 -6.43 15.76
N GLN A 262 26.29 -6.90 15.97
CA GLN A 262 26.56 -8.30 16.28
C GLN A 262 25.87 -8.72 17.60
N GLN A 263 25.96 -7.90 18.65
CA GLN A 263 25.28 -8.16 19.92
C GLN A 263 23.76 -8.31 19.75
N ASN A 264 23.14 -7.51 18.90
CA ASN A 264 21.71 -7.61 18.61
C ASN A 264 21.36 -8.86 17.80
N LEU A 265 22.22 -9.28 16.86
CA LEU A 265 22.05 -10.54 16.13
C LEU A 265 22.20 -11.76 17.06
N ASP A 266 23.16 -11.72 17.99
CA ASP A 266 23.34 -12.77 18.99
C ASP A 266 22.14 -12.85 19.93
N ALA A 267 21.64 -11.69 20.39
CA ALA A 267 20.43 -11.61 21.22
C ALA A 267 19.19 -12.14 20.48
N LEU A 268 19.05 -11.85 19.18
CA LEU A 268 17.99 -12.38 18.33
C LEU A 268 18.09 -13.91 18.21
N SER A 269 19.30 -14.45 18.02
CA SER A 269 19.52 -15.89 17.97
C SER A 269 19.13 -16.58 19.27
N ILE A 270 19.55 -16.02 20.41
CA ILE A 270 19.18 -16.53 21.74
C ILE A 270 17.67 -16.50 21.95
N TRP A 271 17.01 -15.40 21.57
CA TRP A 271 15.56 -15.28 21.67
C TRP A 271 14.86 -16.33 20.79
N CYS A 272 15.37 -16.57 19.58
CA CYS A 272 14.83 -17.58 18.69
C CYS A 272 14.88 -18.98 19.30
N ASP A 273 16.02 -19.35 19.88
CA ASP A 273 16.22 -20.64 20.56
C ASP A 273 15.27 -20.82 21.74
N GLN A 274 15.10 -19.77 22.56
CA GLN A 274 14.21 -19.79 23.72
C GLN A 274 12.73 -19.92 23.34
N ASN A 275 12.33 -19.36 22.20
CA ASN A 275 10.95 -19.32 21.74
C ASN A 275 10.63 -20.39 20.68
N GLY A 276 11.57 -21.28 20.37
CA GLY A 276 11.39 -22.35 19.38
C GLY A 276 11.14 -21.84 17.96
N THR A 277 11.69 -20.67 17.63
CA THR A 277 11.62 -20.06 16.30
C THR A 277 12.97 -20.18 15.59
N VAL A 278 12.97 -20.13 14.25
CA VAL A 278 14.20 -20.20 13.47
C VAL A 278 14.36 -18.87 12.72
N CYS A 279 15.47 -18.18 12.96
CA CYS A 279 15.83 -16.99 12.20
C CYS A 279 16.48 -17.41 10.88
N LEU A 280 15.83 -17.11 9.75
CA LEU A 280 16.38 -17.35 8.42
C LEU A 280 16.84 -16.01 7.81
N PRO A 281 18.16 -15.79 7.65
CA PRO A 281 18.64 -14.57 6.99
C PRO A 281 18.18 -14.55 5.53
N LYS A 282 17.34 -13.58 5.16
CA LYS A 282 16.98 -13.31 3.76
C LYS A 282 18.10 -12.46 3.14
N THR A 283 18.85 -13.05 2.19
CA THR A 283 19.85 -12.55 1.21
C THR A 283 20.67 -11.26 1.47
N THR A 284 20.15 -10.21 2.09
CA THR A 284 20.86 -8.95 2.38
C THR A 284 21.88 -9.07 3.51
N THR A 285 21.82 -10.12 4.34
CA THR A 285 22.75 -10.35 5.46
C THR A 285 24.12 -10.87 5.01
N ARG A 286 24.20 -11.55 3.86
CA ARG A 286 25.47 -12.13 3.38
C ARG A 286 26.43 -11.05 2.89
N ASP A 287 25.92 -10.09 2.12
CA ASP A 287 26.72 -8.96 1.62
C ASP A 287 27.10 -8.01 2.76
N THR A 288 26.24 -7.82 3.76
CA THR A 288 26.58 -7.02 4.96
C THR A 288 27.58 -7.74 5.86
N LEU A 289 27.52 -9.06 6.06
CA LEU A 289 28.55 -9.79 6.82
C LEU A 289 29.89 -9.86 6.09
N GLU A 290 29.89 -10.05 4.76
CA GLU A 290 31.12 -10.00 3.95
C GLU A 290 31.72 -8.58 3.94
N TYR A 291 30.88 -7.56 3.80
CA TYR A 291 31.28 -6.15 3.89
C TYR A 291 31.75 -5.79 5.30
N LEU A 292 31.05 -6.21 6.35
CA LEU A 292 31.46 -6.00 7.75
C LEU A 292 32.76 -6.75 8.06
N ASN A 293 32.96 -7.96 7.53
CA ASN A 293 34.24 -8.65 7.64
C ASN A 293 35.33 -7.88 6.89
N GLN A 294 35.09 -7.42 5.66
CA GLN A 294 36.04 -6.63 4.88
C GLN A 294 36.41 -5.32 5.59
N VAL A 295 35.42 -4.59 6.11
CA VAL A 295 35.58 -3.37 6.90
C VAL A 295 36.34 -3.69 8.20
N TRP A 296 35.99 -4.75 8.91
CA TRP A 296 36.70 -5.19 10.11
C TRP A 296 38.16 -5.52 9.82
N THR A 297 38.47 -6.31 8.78
CA THR A 297 39.86 -6.59 8.38
C THR A 297 40.60 -5.31 8.02
N LYS A 298 39.96 -4.39 7.28
CA LYS A 298 40.57 -3.12 6.89
C LYS A 298 40.88 -2.22 8.10
N TYR A 299 39.97 -2.11 9.06
CA TYR A 299 40.19 -1.30 10.27
C TYR A 299 41.16 -1.95 11.26
N ASN A 300 41.20 -3.28 11.35
CA ASN A 300 42.19 -3.98 12.17
C ASN A 300 43.60 -3.89 11.55
N ASP A 301 43.72 -3.97 10.22
CA ASP A 301 45.01 -3.78 9.54
C ASP A 301 45.50 -2.33 9.71
N GLU A 302 44.61 -1.33 9.68
CA GLU A 302 44.94 0.07 9.98
C GLU A 302 45.31 0.29 11.46
N LEU A 303 44.63 -0.38 12.40
CA LEU A 303 44.94 -0.33 13.85
C LEU A 303 46.26 -1.02 14.18
N ASP A 304 46.55 -2.19 13.61
CA ASP A 304 47.82 -2.89 13.80
C ASP A 304 48.98 -2.12 13.14
N SER A 305 48.73 -1.46 11.99
CA SER A 305 49.69 -0.54 11.37
C SER A 305 49.94 0.70 12.23
N LEU A 306 48.91 1.29 12.84
CA LEU A 306 49.04 2.46 13.74
C LEU A 306 49.66 2.11 15.10
N LEU A 307 49.45 0.90 15.61
CA LEU A 307 50.09 0.40 16.83
C LEU A 307 51.55 -0.02 16.61
N SER A 308 51.93 -0.37 15.37
CA SER A 308 53.32 -0.67 15.00
C SER A 308 54.19 0.59 14.81
N VAL A 309 53.58 1.75 14.60
CA VAL A 309 54.26 3.05 14.45
C VAL A 309 53.77 3.96 15.56
N GLY A 310 54.33 3.81 16.76
CA GLY A 310 53.98 4.67 17.88
C GLY A 310 54.27 6.13 17.55
N LEU A 311 53.22 6.97 17.52
CA LEU A 311 53.18 8.37 18.00
C LEU A 311 51.85 9.06 17.67
N GLU A 312 51.35 9.73 18.71
CA GLU A 312 50.57 10.97 18.82
C GLU A 312 49.39 11.33 17.88
N SER A 313 48.37 11.86 18.56
CA SER A 313 47.15 12.51 18.08
C SER A 313 47.36 13.50 16.93
N GLU A 314 46.53 13.43 15.89
CA GLU A 314 45.64 14.51 15.45
C GLU A 314 44.88 14.17 14.16
N GLN A 315 43.62 14.62 14.11
CA GLN A 315 42.76 14.88 12.94
C GLN A 315 42.37 13.71 12.02
N PHE A 316 41.08 13.33 12.06
CA PHE A 316 40.39 12.84 10.86
C PHE A 316 39.04 13.54 10.67
N ASP A 317 38.93 14.18 9.52
CA ASP A 317 37.87 15.06 9.05
C ASP A 317 36.63 14.24 8.62
N LYS A 318 35.46 14.78 8.95
CA LYS A 318 34.16 14.22 8.56
C LYS A 318 33.89 14.63 7.11
N LYS A 319 33.75 13.66 6.22
CA LYS A 319 32.77 13.77 5.13
C LYS A 319 32.45 12.44 4.46
N ASP A 320 31.15 12.26 4.36
CA ASP A 320 30.42 11.39 3.43
C ASP A 320 30.65 9.88 3.59
N ASN A 321 29.64 9.20 4.15
CA ASN A 321 29.17 7.91 3.65
C ASN A 321 27.81 7.55 4.28
N THR A 322 26.75 8.06 3.66
CA THR A 322 25.41 7.48 3.79
C THR A 322 25.32 6.38 2.74
N ILE A 323 25.10 5.13 3.16
CA ILE A 323 24.77 4.02 2.25
C ILE A 323 23.49 3.35 2.79
N ILE A 324 22.56 3.10 1.87
CA ILE A 324 21.17 2.66 2.04
C ILE A 324 21.07 1.23 2.57
#